data_AF-A0A9W6XBL5-F1
#
_entry.id   AF-A0A9W6XBL5-F1
#
_cell.length_a   1.000
_cell.length_b   1.000
_cell.length_c   1.000
_cell.angle_alpha   90.00
_cell.angle_beta   90.00
_cell.angle_gamma   90.00
#
_symmetry.space_group_name_H-M   'P 1'
#
loop_
_entity.id
_entity.type
_entity.pdbx_description
1 polymer ?
#
loop_
_entity_poly.entity_id
_entity_poly.type
_entity_poly.pdbx_seq_one_letter_code
_entity_poly.pdbx_strand_id
1 'polypeptide(L)'
;MKWYIYKITNADESIVYVGSTTKTLKDRWRCHLGHYKMCLDGRHRACSIYYSFKEYGIENFSISLISEHKISNRQKLNEFEQLVINDTDCVNRIPAYKTVSEMIQQKTNVSSEITVCKCGETYTRGHKARHEQTEHHLYGVASEEERKNIDIAREDADRARKEALKARRNAVIECECGGSYQKANKSYHVRKSKAHLQWLADHH
;
A
#
# COMPACT_ATOMS: atom_id res chain seq x y z
N MET A 1 -22.03 13.48 25.57
CA MET A 1 -21.50 12.15 25.93
C MET A 1 -20.31 12.36 26.86
N LYS A 2 -20.18 11.58 27.93
CA LYS A 2 -19.01 11.63 28.82
C LYS A 2 -17.89 10.78 28.25
N TRP A 3 -16.65 11.23 28.45
CA TRP A 3 -15.45 10.54 28.00
C TRP A 3 -14.48 10.44 29.17
N TYR A 4 -13.78 9.31 29.24
CA TYR A 4 -12.92 8.98 30.35
C TYR A 4 -11.51 8.72 29.83
N ILE A 5 -10.52 9.40 30.40
CA ILE A 5 -9.12 9.00 30.32
C ILE A 5 -8.82 8.18 31.57
N TYR A 6 -8.19 7.03 31.40
CA TYR A 6 -7.90 6.09 32.48
C TYR A 6 -6.46 5.59 32.37
N LYS A 7 -5.95 5.08 33.49
CA LYS A 7 -4.74 4.24 33.49
C LYS A 7 -5.07 2.81 33.88
N ILE A 8 -4.29 1.87 33.35
CA ILE A 8 -4.15 0.51 33.86
C ILE A 8 -2.76 0.43 34.47
N THR A 9 -2.67 -0.01 35.71
CA THR A 9 -1.40 -0.04 36.44
C THR A 9 -1.27 -1.27 37.31
N ASN A 10 -0.05 -1.73 37.52
CA ASN A 10 0.28 -2.69 38.58
C ASN A 10 0.33 -2.01 39.95
N ALA A 11 0.49 -2.81 41.01
CA ALA A 11 0.36 -2.36 42.40
C ALA A 11 1.38 -1.29 42.84
N ASP A 12 2.60 -1.32 42.29
CA ASP A 12 3.68 -0.38 42.58
C ASP A 12 3.76 0.78 41.57
N GLU A 13 2.83 0.82 40.61
CA GLU A 13 2.81 1.77 39.49
C GLU A 13 4.06 1.80 38.61
N SER A 14 4.87 0.75 38.62
CA SER A 14 6.04 0.65 37.73
C SER A 14 5.65 0.42 36.25
N ILE A 15 4.43 -0.04 35.99
CA ILE A 15 3.90 -0.28 34.64
C ILE A 15 2.58 0.47 34.50
N VAL A 16 2.61 1.58 33.76
CA VAL A 16 1.42 2.38 33.48
C VAL A 16 1.03 2.25 32.01
N TYR A 17 -0.25 2.01 31.73
CA TYR A 17 -0.85 2.14 30.40
C TYR A 17 -1.96 3.16 30.45
N VAL A 18 -1.94 4.12 29.51
CA VAL A 18 -2.97 5.16 29.41
C VAL A 18 -3.92 4.84 28.26
N GLY A 19 -5.21 5.06 28.45
CA GLY A 19 -6.19 4.93 27.38
C GLY A 19 -7.42 5.80 27.56
N SER A 20 -8.25 5.88 26.52
CA SER A 20 -9.55 6.57 26.56
C SER A 20 -10.75 5.66 26.28
N THR A 21 -11.94 6.04 26.78
CA THR A 21 -13.19 5.29 26.56
C THR A 21 -14.44 6.17 26.69
N THR A 22 -15.51 5.82 25.98
CA THR A 22 -16.88 6.33 26.19
C THR A 22 -17.70 5.44 27.13
N LYS A 23 -17.24 4.20 27.34
CA LYS A 23 -17.87 3.23 28.23
C LYS A 23 -17.42 3.46 29.67
N THR A 24 -18.12 2.87 30.62
CA THR A 24 -17.66 2.82 32.02
C THR A 24 -16.30 2.12 32.12
N LEU A 25 -15.53 2.43 33.18
CA LEU A 25 -14.25 1.76 33.42
C LEU A 25 -14.40 0.25 33.61
N LYS A 26 -15.47 -0.19 34.28
CA LYS A 26 -15.79 -1.61 34.46
C LYS A 26 -15.97 -2.32 33.11
N ASP A 27 -16.72 -1.71 32.20
CA ASP A 27 -16.90 -2.26 30.86
C ASP A 27 -15.61 -2.26 30.05
N ARG A 28 -14.83 -1.18 30.15
CA ARG A 28 -13.55 -1.08 29.44
C ARG A 28 -12.54 -2.12 29.95
N TRP A 29 -12.50 -2.35 31.26
CA TRP A 29 -11.69 -3.41 31.87
C TRP A 29 -12.11 -4.79 31.36
N ARG A 30 -13.40 -5.10 31.38
CA ARG A 30 -13.94 -6.35 30.82
C ARG A 30 -13.54 -6.54 29.34
N CYS A 31 -13.57 -5.48 28.53
CA CYS A 31 -13.09 -5.54 27.15
C CYS A 31 -11.60 -5.90 27.08
N HIS A 32 -10.75 -5.28 27.90
CA HIS A 32 -9.32 -5.62 27.96
C HIS A 32 -9.07 -7.06 28.37
N LEU A 33 -9.78 -7.57 29.39
CA LEU A 33 -9.70 -8.97 29.81
C LEU A 33 -10.10 -9.92 28.66
N GLY A 34 -11.19 -9.61 27.95
CA GLY A 34 -11.66 -10.41 26.81
C GLY A 34 -10.69 -10.42 25.64
N HIS A 35 -10.18 -9.25 25.25
CA HIS A 35 -9.20 -9.11 24.17
C HIS A 35 -7.86 -9.76 24.52
N TYR A 36 -7.44 -9.71 25.79
CA TYR A 36 -6.25 -10.41 26.25
C TYR A 36 -6.39 -11.93 26.04
N LYS A 37 -7.52 -12.53 26.42
CA LYS A 37 -7.82 -13.95 26.14
C LYS A 37 -7.77 -14.26 24.65
N MET A 38 -8.42 -13.44 23.82
CA MET A 38 -8.39 -13.63 22.36
C MET A 38 -6.98 -13.49 21.78
N CYS A 39 -6.13 -12.64 22.37
CA CYS A 39 -4.73 -12.49 21.98
C CYS A 39 -3.91 -13.75 22.32
N LEU A 40 -4.15 -14.38 23.47
CA LEU A 40 -3.51 -15.65 23.83
C LEU A 40 -3.89 -16.77 22.84
N ASP A 41 -5.12 -16.75 22.34
CA ASP A 41 -5.60 -17.69 21.32
C ASP A 41 -5.16 -17.35 19.88
N GLY A 42 -4.40 -16.27 19.67
CA GLY A 42 -3.99 -15.81 18.34
C GLY A 42 -5.12 -15.18 17.49
N ARG A 43 -6.28 -14.92 18.07
CA ARG A 43 -7.47 -14.35 17.38
C ARG A 43 -7.51 -12.83 17.38
N HIS A 44 -6.62 -12.18 18.13
CA HIS A 44 -6.57 -10.72 18.23
C HIS A 44 -5.13 -10.22 18.33
N ARG A 45 -4.88 -9.00 17.83
CA ARG A 45 -3.58 -8.33 17.95
C ARG A 45 -3.32 -7.93 19.41
N ALA A 46 -2.08 -8.13 19.87
CA ALA A 46 -1.66 -7.69 21.20
C ALA A 46 -1.71 -6.16 21.36
N CYS A 47 -2.35 -5.69 22.44
CA CYS A 47 -2.17 -4.33 22.94
C CYS A 47 -0.84 -4.26 23.72
N SER A 48 -0.26 -3.06 23.88
CA SER A 48 1.04 -2.93 24.54
C SER A 48 1.03 -3.41 26.00
N ILE A 49 -0.06 -3.22 26.73
CA ILE A 49 -0.20 -3.70 28.12
C ILE A 49 -0.33 -5.23 28.22
N TYR A 50 -0.68 -5.94 27.14
CA TYR A 50 -0.88 -7.40 27.18
C TYR A 50 0.43 -8.17 27.35
N TYR A 51 1.57 -7.58 26.96
CA TYR A 51 2.88 -8.14 27.25
C TYR A 51 3.12 -8.18 28.76
N SER A 52 2.80 -7.10 29.47
CA SER A 52 2.91 -7.02 30.93
C SER A 52 1.90 -7.94 31.64
N PHE A 53 0.67 -8.07 31.14
CA PHE A 53 -0.28 -9.05 31.67
C PHE A 53 0.23 -10.49 31.57
N LYS A 54 0.95 -10.82 30.50
CA LYS A 54 1.53 -12.14 30.30
C LYS A 54 2.70 -12.40 31.24
N GLU A 55 3.52 -11.39 31.50
CA GLU A 55 4.72 -11.50 32.34
C GLU A 55 4.40 -11.49 33.83
N TYR A 56 3.51 -10.61 34.28
CA TYR A 56 3.27 -10.36 35.70
C TYR A 56 1.92 -10.88 36.21
N GLY A 57 1.07 -11.45 35.34
CA GLY A 57 -0.28 -11.86 35.71
C GLY A 57 -1.27 -10.71 35.67
N ILE A 58 -2.46 -10.94 35.10
CA ILE A 58 -3.47 -9.90 34.85
C ILE A 58 -4.18 -9.44 36.13
N GLU A 59 -4.23 -10.30 37.13
CA GLU A 59 -4.76 -10.07 38.47
C GLU A 59 -3.97 -9.02 39.26
N ASN A 60 -2.71 -8.79 38.87
CA ASN A 60 -1.85 -7.79 39.49
C ASN A 60 -2.04 -6.39 38.92
N PHE A 61 -3.03 -6.20 38.03
CA PHE A 61 -3.35 -4.93 37.41
C PHE A 61 -4.74 -4.43 37.79
N SER A 62 -4.86 -3.12 37.92
CA SER A 62 -6.12 -2.43 38.16
C SER A 62 -6.32 -1.29 37.16
N ILE A 63 -7.57 -0.88 36.97
CA ILE A 63 -7.94 0.28 36.14
C ILE A 63 -8.39 1.43 37.06
N SER A 64 -7.92 2.64 36.80
CA SER A 64 -8.31 3.84 37.55
C SER A 64 -8.59 5.03 36.64
N LEU A 65 -9.50 5.91 37.06
CA LEU A 65 -9.86 7.11 36.31
C LEU A 65 -8.76 8.16 36.48
N ILE A 66 -8.31 8.75 35.38
CA ILE A 66 -7.44 9.94 35.41
C ILE A 66 -8.30 11.20 35.32
N SER A 67 -9.16 11.28 34.31
CA SER A 67 -10.01 12.47 34.10
C SER A 67 -11.30 12.16 33.35
N GLU A 68 -12.34 12.95 33.62
CA GLU A 68 -13.62 12.92 32.92
C GLU A 68 -13.81 14.21 32.12
N HIS A 69 -14.21 14.08 30.85
CA HIS A 69 -14.41 15.20 29.94
C HIS A 69 -15.75 15.13 29.23
N LYS A 70 -16.35 16.31 28.96
CA LYS A 70 -17.51 16.46 28.08
C LYS A 70 -17.04 16.96 26.71
N ILE A 71 -16.73 16.02 25.82
CA ILE A 71 -16.18 16.30 24.48
C ILE A 71 -17.21 15.99 23.40
N SER A 72 -17.23 16.79 22.34
CA SER A 72 -18.11 16.59 21.17
C SER A 72 -17.50 15.70 20.07
N ASN A 73 -16.17 15.63 19.97
CA ASN A 73 -15.44 14.94 18.91
C ASN A 73 -14.39 13.96 19.47
N ARG A 74 -14.31 12.77 18.86
CA ARG A 74 -13.28 11.74 19.12
C ARG A 74 -11.85 12.26 18.94
N GLN A 75 -11.58 13.15 17.99
CA GLN A 75 -10.23 13.65 17.76
C GLN A 75 -9.66 14.35 19.00
N LYS A 76 -10.44 15.26 19.60
CA LYS A 76 -10.05 15.97 20.83
C LYS A 76 -9.77 14.99 21.98
N LEU A 77 -10.53 13.90 22.08
CA LEU A 77 -10.25 12.85 23.07
C LEU A 77 -8.86 12.24 22.87
N ASN A 78 -8.53 11.90 21.62
CA ASN A 78 -7.24 11.31 21.30
C ASN A 78 -6.09 12.30 21.56
N GLU A 79 -6.31 13.59 21.30
CA GLU A 79 -5.35 14.66 21.64
C GLU A 79 -5.11 14.72 23.16
N PHE A 80 -6.16 14.71 23.98
CA PHE A 80 -6.03 14.65 25.44
C PHE A 80 -5.35 13.36 25.92
N GLU A 81 -5.71 12.21 25.35
CA GLU A 81 -5.05 10.93 25.64
C GLU A 81 -3.55 11.02 25.32
N GLN A 82 -3.18 11.63 24.19
CA GLN A 82 -1.79 11.81 23.80
C GLN A 82 -1.02 12.75 24.72
N LEU A 83 -1.65 13.83 25.20
CA LEU A 83 -1.04 14.72 26.19
C LEU A 83 -0.72 13.97 27.49
N VAL A 84 -1.65 13.15 27.98
CA VAL A 84 -1.42 12.33 29.18
C VAL A 84 -0.34 11.27 28.93
N ILE A 85 -0.33 10.62 27.76
CA ILE A 85 0.73 9.69 27.36
C ILE A 85 2.11 10.37 27.36
N ASN A 86 2.19 11.61 26.86
CA ASN A 86 3.46 12.35 26.80
C ASN A 86 3.98 12.79 28.18
N ASP A 87 3.06 13.03 29.13
CA ASP A 87 3.37 13.47 30.50
C ASP A 87 3.57 12.31 31.48
N THR A 88 3.28 11.07 31.05
CA THR A 88 3.36 9.87 31.89
C THR A 88 4.40 8.89 31.34
N ASP A 89 5.29 8.39 32.19
CA ASP A 89 6.13 7.26 31.83
C ASP A 89 5.26 6.00 31.71
N CYS A 90 4.94 5.60 30.48
CA CYS A 90 3.93 4.59 30.20
C CYS A 90 4.33 3.64 29.07
N VAL A 91 3.76 2.43 29.07
CA VAL A 91 4.07 1.36 28.11
C VAL A 91 3.32 1.51 26.77
N ASN A 92 2.71 2.66 26.48
CA ASN A 92 1.98 2.90 25.25
C ASN A 92 2.94 2.92 24.04
N ARG A 93 2.84 1.92 23.15
CA ARG A 93 3.73 1.82 21.96
C ARG A 93 3.23 2.57 20.73
N ILE A 94 1.94 2.86 20.68
CA ILE A 94 1.30 3.54 19.55
C ILE A 94 0.69 4.82 20.10
N PRO A 95 1.01 5.99 19.52
CA PRO A 95 0.41 7.24 19.95
C PRO A 95 -1.09 7.23 19.66
N ALA A 96 -1.88 7.76 20.58
CA ALA A 96 -3.32 7.92 20.46
C ALA A 96 -3.70 8.94 19.39
N TYR A 97 -2.85 9.97 19.19
CA TYR A 97 -3.03 11.02 18.22
C TYR A 97 -1.73 11.29 17.45
N LYS A 98 -1.88 11.62 16.16
CA LYS A 98 -0.81 12.13 15.30
C LYS A 98 -1.34 13.32 14.54
N THR A 99 -0.54 14.37 14.47
CA THR A 99 -0.79 15.51 13.59
C THR A 99 -0.69 15.07 12.12
N VAL A 100 -1.34 15.83 11.24
CA VAL A 100 -1.24 15.59 9.79
C VAL A 100 0.20 15.64 9.31
N SER A 101 1.01 16.56 9.86
CA SER A 101 2.43 16.68 9.55
C SER A 101 3.22 15.42 9.91
N GLU A 102 3.04 14.89 11.13
CA GLU A 102 3.69 13.65 11.57
C GLU A 102 3.25 12.44 10.73
N MET A 103 1.97 12.38 10.33
CA MET A 103 1.49 11.34 9.43
C MET A 103 2.15 11.41 8.05
N ILE A 104 2.31 12.61 7.50
CA ILE A 104 3.00 12.83 6.22
C ILE A 104 4.47 12.45 6.35
N GLN A 105 5.15 12.92 7.38
CA GLN A 105 6.56 12.62 7.64
C GLN A 105 6.81 11.12 7.83
N GLN A 106 5.93 10.42 8.54
CA GLN A 106 6.03 8.97 8.68
C GLN A 106 5.87 8.26 7.33
N LYS A 107 4.91 8.69 6.51
CA LYS A 107 4.72 8.14 5.16
C LYS A 107 5.93 8.40 4.26
N THR A 108 6.49 9.62 4.30
CA THR A 108 7.68 9.95 3.50
C THR A 108 8.87 9.13 3.94
N ASN A 109 9.12 9.00 5.24
CA ASN A 109 10.22 8.19 5.78
C ASN A 109 10.10 6.71 5.41
N VAL A 110 8.89 6.15 5.50
CA VAL A 110 8.64 4.76 5.09
C VAL A 110 8.81 4.58 3.57
N SER A 111 8.46 5.59 2.77
CA SER A 111 8.62 5.54 1.32
C SER A 111 10.09 5.66 0.87
N SER A 112 10.91 6.39 1.64
CA SER A 112 12.33 6.62 1.36
C SER A 112 13.26 5.57 1.97
N GLU A 113 12.73 4.68 2.83
CA GLU A 113 13.47 3.55 3.37
C GLU A 113 14.04 2.68 2.24
N ILE A 114 15.37 2.54 2.23
CA ILE A 114 16.11 1.74 1.24
C ILE A 114 16.10 0.29 1.69
N THR A 115 15.73 -0.61 0.78
CA THR A 115 15.69 -2.05 0.97
C THR A 115 16.63 -2.72 -0.03
N VAL A 116 17.34 -3.75 0.43
CA VAL A 116 18.18 -4.60 -0.43
C VAL A 116 17.36 -5.78 -0.94
N CYS A 117 17.37 -5.99 -2.25
CA CYS A 117 16.68 -7.08 -2.90
C CYS A 117 17.47 -8.41 -2.87
N LYS A 118 16.78 -9.53 -3.05
CA LYS A 118 17.40 -10.83 -3.33
C LYS A 118 18.26 -10.84 -4.59
N CYS A 119 17.96 -10.00 -5.59
CA CYS A 119 18.79 -9.84 -6.79
C CYS A 119 20.05 -8.98 -6.55
N GLY A 120 20.30 -8.51 -5.31
CA GLY A 120 21.46 -7.71 -4.93
C GLY A 120 21.32 -6.20 -5.14
N GLU A 121 20.32 -5.73 -5.88
CA GLU A 121 20.07 -4.30 -6.08
C GLU A 121 19.35 -3.67 -4.89
N THR A 122 19.50 -2.35 -4.74
CA THR A 122 18.79 -1.57 -3.72
C THR A 122 17.64 -0.78 -4.35
N TYR A 123 16.53 -0.67 -3.62
CA TYR A 123 15.38 0.12 -4.04
C TYR A 123 14.70 0.75 -2.82
N THR A 124 14.00 1.87 -3.03
CA THR A 124 13.14 2.44 -1.98
C THR A 124 11.82 1.69 -1.92
N ARG A 125 11.20 1.61 -0.74
CA ARG A 125 9.93 0.87 -0.57
C ARG A 125 8.83 1.30 -1.56
N GLY A 126 8.77 2.59 -1.92
CA GLY A 126 7.85 3.11 -2.93
C GLY A 126 8.13 2.61 -4.37
N HIS A 127 9.36 2.20 -4.67
CA HIS A 127 9.77 1.67 -5.97
C HIS A 127 9.76 0.15 -6.05
N LYS A 128 9.41 -0.55 -4.97
CA LYS A 128 9.43 -2.02 -4.89
C LYS A 128 8.72 -2.68 -6.08
N ALA A 129 7.47 -2.28 -6.34
CA ALA A 129 6.68 -2.89 -7.41
C ALA A 129 7.30 -2.71 -8.81
N ARG A 130 7.88 -1.53 -9.08
CA ARG A 130 8.60 -1.26 -10.34
C ARG A 130 9.89 -2.07 -10.42
N HIS A 131 10.62 -2.20 -9.30
CA HIS A 131 11.84 -3.00 -9.22
C HIS A 131 11.56 -4.49 -9.47
N GLU A 132 10.53 -5.07 -8.86
CA GLU A 132 10.15 -6.48 -9.04
C GLU A 132 9.70 -6.81 -10.48
N GLN A 133 9.35 -5.79 -11.25
CA GLN A 133 8.99 -5.91 -12.67
C GLN A 133 10.18 -5.68 -13.62
N THR A 134 11.36 -5.29 -13.11
CA THR A 134 12.52 -5.13 -13.99
C THR A 134 12.96 -6.49 -14.49
N GLU A 135 13.40 -6.52 -15.75
CA GLU A 135 13.99 -7.71 -16.34
C GLU A 135 15.15 -8.22 -15.49
N HIS A 136 16.00 -7.33 -14.99
CA HIS A 136 17.11 -7.69 -14.10
C HIS A 136 16.65 -8.42 -12.84
N HIS A 137 15.56 -7.97 -12.20
CA HIS A 137 15.01 -8.66 -11.04
C HIS A 137 14.50 -10.06 -11.41
N LEU A 138 13.67 -10.14 -12.46
CA LEU A 138 13.07 -11.40 -12.90
C LEU A 138 14.13 -12.45 -13.23
N TYR A 139 15.17 -12.08 -13.99
CA TYR A 139 16.28 -13.00 -14.27
C TYR A 139 17.14 -13.26 -13.03
N GLY A 140 17.42 -12.24 -12.21
CA GLY A 140 18.31 -12.34 -11.06
C GLY A 140 17.80 -13.29 -9.96
N VAL A 141 16.48 -13.41 -9.81
CA VAL A 141 15.85 -14.30 -8.81
C VAL A 141 15.34 -15.63 -9.39
N ALA A 142 15.23 -15.74 -10.72
CA ALA A 142 14.75 -16.94 -11.40
C ALA A 142 15.80 -18.06 -11.40
N SER A 143 15.29 -19.30 -11.23
CA SER A 143 16.02 -20.53 -11.52
C SER A 143 16.37 -20.62 -13.01
N GLU A 144 17.30 -21.52 -13.36
CA GLU A 144 17.74 -21.70 -14.75
C GLU A 144 16.58 -22.05 -15.70
N GLU A 145 15.66 -22.91 -15.24
CA GLU A 145 14.47 -23.30 -16.01
C GLU A 145 13.51 -22.12 -16.21
N GLU A 146 13.28 -21.33 -15.16
CA GLU A 146 12.46 -20.12 -15.25
C GLU A 146 13.08 -19.09 -16.22
N ARG A 147 14.41 -18.95 -16.23
CA ARG A 147 15.10 -18.07 -17.19
C ARG A 147 14.85 -18.50 -18.64
N LYS A 148 14.98 -19.80 -18.94
CA LYS A 148 14.68 -20.35 -20.28
C LYS A 148 13.23 -20.08 -20.69
N ASN A 149 12.29 -20.26 -19.77
CA ASN A 149 10.88 -19.97 -20.03
C ASN A 149 10.63 -18.49 -20.30
N ILE A 150 11.32 -17.58 -19.59
CA ILE A 150 11.25 -16.13 -19.85
C ILE A 150 11.81 -15.82 -21.25
N ASP A 151 12.95 -16.40 -21.64
CA ASP A 151 13.54 -16.19 -22.97
C ASP A 151 12.58 -16.64 -24.10
N ILE A 152 11.99 -17.84 -23.98
CA ILE A 152 11.01 -18.36 -24.96
C ILE A 152 9.81 -17.41 -25.07
N ALA A 153 9.24 -16.99 -23.95
CA ALA A 153 8.09 -16.09 -23.94
C ALA A 153 8.41 -14.74 -24.61
N ARG A 154 9.64 -14.23 -24.45
CA ARG A 154 10.10 -13.01 -25.13
C ARG A 154 10.21 -13.18 -26.63
N GLU A 155 10.82 -14.28 -27.08
CA GLU A 155 10.96 -14.59 -28.50
C GLU A 155 9.60 -14.72 -29.20
N ASP A 156 8.65 -15.38 -28.55
CA ASP A 156 7.28 -15.54 -29.05
C ASP A 156 6.54 -14.19 -29.10
N ALA A 157 6.66 -13.37 -28.06
CA ALA A 157 6.09 -12.02 -28.04
C ALA A 157 6.67 -11.11 -29.14
N ASP A 158 7.99 -11.17 -29.36
CA ASP A 158 8.66 -10.41 -30.41
C ASP A 158 8.24 -10.88 -31.81
N ARG A 159 8.07 -12.19 -32.00
CA ARG A 159 7.55 -12.77 -33.25
C ARG A 159 6.13 -12.29 -33.52
N ALA A 160 5.23 -12.41 -32.54
CA ALA A 160 3.85 -11.94 -32.65
C ALA A 160 3.78 -10.43 -32.96
N ARG A 161 4.62 -9.62 -32.31
CA ARG A 161 4.72 -8.17 -32.58
C ARG A 161 5.19 -7.88 -34.01
N LYS A 162 6.21 -8.59 -34.50
CA LYS A 162 6.70 -8.45 -35.88
C LYS A 162 5.62 -8.82 -36.89
N GLU A 163 4.88 -9.90 -36.65
CA GLU A 163 3.75 -10.33 -37.48
C GLU A 163 2.62 -9.31 -37.49
N ALA A 164 2.24 -8.77 -36.33
CA ALA A 164 1.21 -7.74 -36.23
C ALA A 164 1.62 -6.45 -36.98
N LEU A 165 2.87 -6.03 -36.88
CA LEU A 165 3.39 -4.89 -37.64
C LEU A 165 3.40 -5.16 -39.16
N LYS A 166 3.79 -6.37 -39.58
CA LYS A 166 3.76 -6.79 -40.99
C LYS A 166 2.32 -6.81 -41.53
N ALA A 167 1.38 -7.35 -40.77
CA ALA A 167 -0.04 -7.35 -41.11
C ALA A 167 -0.59 -5.92 -41.24
N ARG A 168 -0.30 -5.04 -40.27
CA ARG A 168 -0.70 -3.63 -40.32
C ARG A 168 -0.11 -2.89 -41.53
N ARG A 169 1.14 -3.20 -41.89
CA ARG A 169 1.82 -2.60 -43.05
C ARG A 169 1.23 -3.07 -44.39
N ASN A 170 0.80 -4.32 -44.44
CA ASN A 170 0.24 -4.96 -45.64
C ASN A 170 -1.28 -4.81 -45.77
N ALA A 171 -1.96 -4.26 -44.75
CA ALA A 171 -3.39 -4.01 -44.78
C ALA A 171 -3.79 -3.23 -46.04
N VAL A 172 -4.76 -3.76 -46.78
CA VAL A 172 -5.30 -3.13 -47.98
C VAL A 172 -6.25 -2.01 -47.57
N ILE A 173 -6.12 -0.87 -48.22
CA ILE A 173 -6.93 0.32 -48.04
C ILE A 173 -7.63 0.57 -49.38
N GLU A 174 -8.96 0.69 -49.33
CA GLU A 174 -9.75 1.14 -50.46
C GLU A 174 -9.68 2.66 -50.57
N CYS A 175 -9.51 3.17 -51.79
CA CYS A 175 -9.40 4.58 -52.09
C CYS A 175 -10.69 5.09 -52.74
N GLU A 176 -11.02 6.36 -52.50
CA GLU A 176 -12.19 7.03 -53.10
C GLU A 176 -12.16 7.04 -54.63
N CYS A 177 -10.97 6.95 -55.26
CA CYS A 177 -10.84 6.79 -56.71
C CYS A 177 -11.26 5.39 -57.23
N GLY A 178 -11.76 4.51 -56.36
CA GLY A 178 -12.15 3.12 -56.68
C GLY A 178 -10.98 2.13 -56.72
N GLY A 179 -9.74 2.59 -56.58
CA GLY A 179 -8.56 1.74 -56.48
C GLY A 179 -8.34 1.18 -55.07
N SER A 180 -7.58 0.09 -54.96
CA SER A 180 -7.10 -0.43 -53.67
C SER A 180 -5.57 -0.44 -53.61
N TYR A 181 -5.01 -0.23 -52.42
CA TYR A 181 -3.56 -0.27 -52.21
C TYR A 181 -3.19 -0.76 -50.81
N GLN A 182 -2.05 -1.43 -50.66
CA GLN A 182 -1.52 -1.76 -49.34
C GLN A 182 -1.07 -0.49 -48.60
N LYS A 183 -1.26 -0.41 -47.28
CA LYS A 183 -0.94 0.77 -46.46
C LYS A 183 0.49 1.29 -46.66
N ALA A 184 1.48 0.40 -46.82
CA ALA A 184 2.85 0.77 -47.16
C ALA A 184 2.98 1.55 -48.49
N ASN A 185 2.12 1.27 -49.45
CA ASN A 185 2.13 1.86 -50.78
C ASN A 185 1.24 3.10 -50.90
N LYS A 186 0.67 3.60 -49.79
CA LYS A 186 -0.19 4.79 -49.78
C LYS A 186 0.44 5.98 -50.51
N SER A 187 1.67 6.33 -50.13
CA SER A 187 2.37 7.48 -50.70
C SER A 187 2.62 7.32 -52.20
N TYR A 188 2.88 6.10 -52.66
CA TYR A 188 3.04 5.83 -54.08
C TYR A 188 1.70 5.95 -54.82
N HIS A 189 0.64 5.30 -54.30
CA HIS A 189 -0.69 5.35 -54.90
C HIS A 189 -1.16 6.79 -55.08
N VAL A 190 -1.15 7.59 -54.00
CA VAL A 190 -1.65 8.97 -54.01
C VAL A 190 -0.84 9.88 -54.95
N ARG A 191 0.48 9.68 -55.06
CA ARG A 191 1.36 10.60 -55.81
C ARG A 191 1.67 10.17 -57.23
N LYS A 192 1.57 8.89 -57.55
CA LYS A 192 2.10 8.32 -58.80
C LYS A 192 1.13 7.43 -59.57
N SER A 193 0.02 7.01 -58.96
CA SER A 193 -0.98 6.22 -59.67
C SER A 193 -1.68 7.07 -60.71
N LYS A 194 -1.58 6.71 -61.99
CA LYS A 194 -2.29 7.39 -63.09
C LYS A 194 -3.80 7.43 -62.85
N ALA A 195 -4.38 6.33 -62.35
CA ALA A 195 -5.81 6.26 -62.06
C ALA A 195 -6.24 7.24 -60.96
N HIS A 196 -5.42 7.38 -59.90
CA HIS A 196 -5.71 8.32 -58.82
C HIS A 196 -5.55 9.78 -59.29
N LEU A 197 -4.49 10.06 -60.07
CA LEU A 197 -4.25 11.40 -60.62
C LEU A 197 -5.33 11.82 -61.64
N GLN A 198 -5.82 10.90 -62.47
CA GLN A 198 -6.92 11.15 -63.40
C GLN A 198 -8.23 11.41 -62.64
N TRP A 199 -8.54 10.59 -61.62
CA TRP A 199 -9.71 10.81 -60.78
C TRP A 199 -9.69 12.19 -60.11
N LEU A 200 -8.53 12.62 -59.60
CA LEU A 200 -8.36 13.98 -59.08
C LEU A 200 -8.61 15.04 -60.16
N ALA A 201 -8.13 14.85 -61.40
CA ALA A 201 -8.36 15.80 -62.49
C ALA A 201 -9.81 15.88 -62.94
N ASP A 202 -10.56 14.78 -62.89
CA ASP A 202 -11.97 14.73 -63.31
C ASP A 202 -12.93 15.31 -62.24
N HIS A 203 -12.49 15.43 -60.99
CA HIS A 203 -13.29 15.90 -59.84
C HIS A 203 -12.84 17.27 -59.29
N HIS A 204 -11.99 17.98 -60.03
CA HIS A 204 -11.54 19.35 -59.74
C HIS A 204 -11.97 20.30 -60.86
#